data_AF-A0A819GS91-F1
#
_entry.id   AF-A0A819GS91-F1
#
_cell.length_a   1.000
_cell.length_b   1.000
_cell.length_c   1.000
_cell.angle_alpha   90.00
_cell.angle_beta   90.00
_cell.angle_gamma   90.00
#
_symmetry.space_group_name_H-M   'P 1'
#
loop_
_entity.id
_entity.type
_entity.pdbx_description
1 polymer ?
#
loop_
_entity_poly.entity_id
_entity_poly.type
_entity_poly.pdbx_seq_one_letter_code
_entity_poly.pdbx_strand_id
1 'polypeptide(L)'
;KLILEGFSLPVNAHDNLAPDGQLFVEMCEKDKEFCSQVTTRIPNTNFSCLDFWVEDFIHEHRQWQAGGFIDNGRNISCPFNHSLLHELREKYGIKHKNRIID
;
A
#
# COMPACT_ATOMS: atom_id res chain seq x y z
N LYS A 1 12.33 7.72 13.59
CA LYS A 1 12.15 9.07 14.18
C LYS A 1 12.04 8.98 15.71
N LEU A 2 11.03 8.30 16.25
CA LEU A 2 10.81 8.16 17.69
C LEU A 2 11.97 7.52 18.50
N ILE A 3 12.66 6.51 17.97
CA ILE A 3 13.81 5.89 18.68
C ILE A 3 14.96 6.89 18.86
N LEU A 4 15.17 7.80 17.90
CA LEU A 4 16.25 8.78 17.92
C LEU A 4 15.88 10.03 18.74
N GLU A 5 14.61 10.42 18.72
CA GLU A 5 14.10 11.62 19.39
C GLU A 5 13.61 11.36 20.82
N GLY A 6 13.48 10.09 21.21
CA GLY A 6 12.85 9.67 22.47
C GLY A 6 11.32 9.60 22.36
N PHE A 7 10.69 8.74 23.17
CA PHE A 7 9.23 8.61 23.23
C PHE A 7 8.75 8.30 24.65
N SER A 8 7.49 8.64 24.95
CA SER A 8 6.79 8.29 26.19
C SER A 8 5.77 7.18 25.96
N LEU A 9 5.56 6.31 26.95
CA LEU A 9 4.55 5.27 26.88
C LEU A 9 3.19 5.77 27.43
N PRO A 10 2.06 5.37 26.81
CA PRO A 10 1.98 4.58 25.56
C PRO A 10 2.26 5.45 24.32
N VAL A 11 2.92 4.86 23.31
CA VAL A 11 3.13 5.51 22.02
C VAL A 11 1.87 5.37 21.18
N ASN A 12 1.46 6.45 20.49
CA ASN A 12 0.40 6.35 19.49
C ASN A 12 0.86 5.40 18.37
N ALA A 13 0.06 4.37 18.07
CA ALA A 13 0.42 3.35 17.10
C ALA A 13 0.73 3.94 15.71
N HIS A 14 0.01 4.99 15.29
CA HIS A 14 0.23 5.66 14.01
C HIS A 14 1.60 6.36 13.94
N ASP A 15 2.03 6.98 15.04
CA ASP A 15 3.32 7.68 15.10
C ASP A 15 4.51 6.71 15.13
N ASN A 16 4.25 5.44 15.47
CA ASN A 16 5.24 4.36 15.48
C ASN A 16 5.38 3.62 14.13
N LEU A 17 4.58 3.97 13.12
CA LEU A 17 4.69 3.39 11.80
C LEU A 17 5.85 4.01 11.01
N ALA A 18 6.49 3.19 10.17
CA ALA A 18 7.35 3.70 9.10
C ALA A 18 6.51 4.52 8.09
N PRO A 19 7.13 5.39 7.27
CA PRO A 19 6.41 6.19 6.26
C PRO A 19 5.48 5.34 5.39
N ASP A 20 5.94 4.15 5.01
CA ASP A 20 5.18 3.16 4.24
C ASP A 20 3.88 2.75 4.95
N GLY A 21 3.98 2.42 6.23
CA GLY A 21 2.81 2.08 7.05
C GLY A 21 1.85 3.24 7.23
N GLN A 22 2.38 4.47 7.40
CA GLN A 22 1.55 5.68 7.52
C GLN A 22 0.78 5.95 6.22
N LEU A 23 1.45 5.83 5.07
CA LEU A 23 0.81 5.94 3.76
C LEU A 23 -0.30 4.90 3.59
N PHE A 24 -0.04 3.65 3.93
CA PHE A 24 -1.02 2.57 3.80
C PHE A 24 -2.28 2.83 4.63
N VAL A 25 -2.11 3.27 5.89
CA VAL A 25 -3.23 3.64 6.76
C VAL A 25 -4.02 4.81 6.18
N GLU A 26 -3.37 5.89 5.76
CA GLU A 26 -4.06 7.05 5.18
C GLU A 26 -4.76 6.71 3.86
N MET A 27 -4.20 5.80 3.07
CA MET A 27 -4.87 5.27 1.89
C MET A 27 -6.18 4.56 2.27
N CYS A 28 -6.16 3.67 3.27
CA CYS A 28 -7.36 2.98 3.77
C CYS A 28 -8.41 3.98 4.30
N GLU A 29 -7.97 5.06 4.93
CA GLU A 29 -8.85 6.10 5.46
C GLU A 29 -9.58 6.86 4.35
N LYS A 30 -8.88 7.17 3.25
CA LYS A 30 -9.37 7.98 2.13
C LYS A 30 -10.06 7.19 1.03
N ASP A 31 -9.60 5.97 0.75
CA ASP A 31 -10.15 5.06 -0.25
C ASP A 31 -10.80 3.85 0.44
N LYS A 32 -12.13 3.93 0.63
CA LYS A 32 -12.90 2.88 1.33
C LYS A 32 -12.99 1.58 0.53
N GLU A 33 -12.91 1.65 -0.80
CA GLU A 33 -12.94 0.47 -1.64
C GLU A 33 -11.62 -0.30 -1.51
N PHE A 34 -10.49 0.40 -1.61
CA PHE A 34 -9.18 -0.17 -1.28
C PHE A 34 -9.17 -0.78 0.13
N CYS A 35 -9.64 -0.02 1.13
CA CYS A 35 -9.63 -0.46 2.52
C CYS A 35 -10.42 -1.76 2.73
N SER A 36 -11.58 -1.88 2.09
CA SER A 36 -12.39 -3.11 2.13
C SER A 36 -11.64 -4.30 1.54
N GLN A 37 -10.98 -4.12 0.38
CA GLN A 37 -10.27 -5.19 -0.32
C GLN A 37 -9.08 -5.76 0.46
N VAL A 38 -8.36 -4.90 1.20
CA VAL A 38 -7.15 -5.29 1.95
C VAL A 38 -7.43 -5.69 3.39
N THR A 39 -8.68 -5.61 3.86
CA THR A 39 -9.04 -5.95 5.25
C THR A 39 -10.14 -6.99 5.38
N THR A 40 -10.99 -7.12 4.36
CA THR A 40 -12.19 -7.96 4.43
C THR A 40 -12.03 -9.20 3.56
N ARG A 41 -12.16 -10.36 4.20
CA ARG A 41 -12.26 -11.64 3.47
C ARG A 41 -13.70 -11.88 3.06
N ILE A 42 -14.00 -11.73 1.79
CA ILE A 42 -15.33 -12.05 1.23
C ILE A 42 -15.33 -13.52 0.77
N PRO A 43 -16.34 -14.32 1.15
CA PRO A 43 -16.47 -15.69 0.65
C PRO A 43 -16.58 -15.72 -0.88
N ASN A 44 -15.92 -16.69 -1.52
CA ASN A 44 -15.96 -16.93 -2.97
C ASN A 44 -15.38 -15.81 -3.86
N THR A 45 -14.65 -14.85 -3.30
CA THR A 45 -13.88 -13.87 -4.08
C THR A 45 -12.40 -14.23 -4.11
N ASN A 46 -11.70 -13.73 -5.14
CA ASN A 46 -10.25 -13.82 -5.17
C ASN A 46 -9.66 -13.02 -3.97
N PHE A 47 -8.71 -13.63 -3.26
CA PHE A 47 -8.04 -13.03 -2.10
C PHE A 47 -6.70 -12.36 -2.47
N SER A 48 -6.36 -12.24 -3.75
CA SER A 48 -5.10 -11.63 -4.19
C SER A 48 -4.88 -10.19 -3.73
N CYS A 49 -5.94 -9.43 -3.44
CA CYS A 49 -5.83 -8.07 -2.90
C CYS A 49 -5.67 -8.04 -1.38
N LEU A 50 -5.89 -9.17 -0.71
CA LEU A 50 -5.74 -9.36 0.74
C LEU A 50 -4.40 -10.06 1.09
N ASP A 51 -3.92 -10.94 0.20
CA ASP A 51 -2.67 -11.68 0.35
C ASP A 51 -1.54 -10.99 -0.44
N PHE A 52 -0.91 -10.00 0.20
CA PHE A 52 0.14 -9.18 -0.39
C PHE A 52 1.09 -8.63 0.68
N TRP A 53 2.26 -8.16 0.24
CA TRP A 53 3.14 -7.32 1.05
C TRP A 53 2.79 -5.86 0.85
N VAL A 54 2.76 -5.06 1.92
CA VAL A 54 2.41 -3.63 1.84
C VAL A 54 3.29 -2.89 0.84
N GLU A 55 4.55 -3.28 0.72
CA GLU A 55 5.52 -2.79 -0.25
C GLU A 55 5.10 -3.03 -1.70
N ASP A 56 4.41 -4.14 -2.00
CA ASP A 56 3.90 -4.42 -3.35
C ASP A 56 2.82 -3.38 -3.73
N PHE A 57 1.97 -2.99 -2.79
CA PHE A 57 1.02 -1.89 -3.01
C PHE A 57 1.75 -0.54 -3.11
N ILE A 58 2.60 -0.24 -2.15
CA ILE A 58 3.34 1.03 -2.05
C ILE A 58 4.27 1.24 -3.23
N HIS A 59 4.66 0.22 -3.98
CA HIS A 59 5.46 0.38 -5.19
C HIS A 59 4.75 -0.02 -6.47
N GLU A 60 3.44 -0.29 -6.41
CA GLU A 60 2.64 -0.76 -7.55
C GLU A 60 3.33 -1.93 -8.26
N HIS A 61 3.61 -2.99 -7.51
CA HIS A 61 4.08 -4.25 -8.05
C HIS A 61 2.91 -5.22 -8.22
N ARG A 62 3.07 -6.15 -9.16
CA ARG A 62 2.14 -7.27 -9.39
C ARG A 62 0.69 -6.77 -9.59
N GLN A 63 -0.25 -7.26 -8.79
CA GLN A 63 -1.69 -6.97 -8.89
C GLN A 63 -2.06 -5.50 -8.68
N TRP A 64 -1.13 -4.68 -8.18
CA TRP A 64 -1.29 -3.25 -7.94
C TRP A 64 -0.82 -2.37 -9.10
N GLN A 65 -0.30 -2.95 -10.18
CA GLN A 65 0.06 -2.21 -11.40
C GLN A 65 -1.20 -1.76 -12.16
N ALA A 66 -1.10 -0.68 -12.94
CA ALA A 66 -2.20 -0.14 -13.75
C ALA A 66 -2.80 -1.13 -14.79
N GLY A 67 -2.17 -2.29 -15.01
CA GLY A 67 -2.69 -3.38 -15.84
C GLY A 67 -2.87 -4.72 -15.11
N GLY A 68 -2.61 -4.77 -13.80
CA GLY A 68 -2.51 -6.00 -13.02
C GLY A 68 -1.27 -6.83 -13.36
N PHE A 69 -1.28 -8.10 -12.96
CA PHE A 69 -0.26 -9.07 -13.34
C PHE A 69 -0.88 -10.41 -13.76
N ILE A 70 -0.18 -11.11 -14.64
CA ILE A 70 -0.62 -12.44 -15.09
C ILE A 70 -0.03 -13.50 -14.16
N ASP A 71 -0.90 -14.25 -13.48
CA ASP A 71 -0.56 -15.45 -12.73
C ASP A 71 -1.24 -16.66 -13.34
N ASN A 72 -0.47 -17.67 -13.75
CA ASN A 72 -1.01 -18.90 -14.33
C ASN A 72 -2.05 -18.67 -15.44
N GLY A 73 -1.83 -17.66 -16.29
CA GLY A 73 -2.71 -17.30 -17.41
C GLY A 73 -3.96 -16.48 -17.02
N ARG A 74 -4.12 -16.10 -15.75
CA ARG A 74 -5.19 -15.22 -15.28
C ARG A 74 -4.64 -13.84 -15.00
N ASN A 75 -5.31 -12.80 -15.49
CA ASN A 75 -4.97 -11.43 -15.09
C ASN A 75 -5.55 -11.15 -13.70
N ILE A 76 -4.70 -10.74 -12.78
CA ILE A 76 -5.03 -10.37 -11.41
C ILE A 76 -4.77 -8.87 -11.26
N SER A 77 -5.83 -8.13 -10.95
CA SER A 77 -5.78 -6.69 -10.75
C SER A 77 -6.61 -6.34 -9.52
N CYS A 78 -6.11 -5.40 -8.71
CA CYS A 78 -6.81 -4.87 -7.55
C CYS A 78 -7.15 -3.40 -7.81
N PRO A 79 -8.43 -3.00 -7.84
CA PRO A 79 -8.82 -1.61 -8.04
C PRO A 79 -8.45 -0.75 -6.82
N PHE A 80 -7.90 0.43 -7.07
CA PHE A 80 -7.70 1.48 -6.06
C PHE A 80 -7.44 2.82 -6.76
N ASN A 81 -7.41 3.91 -5.99
CA ASN A 81 -7.06 5.23 -6.51
C ASN A 81 -5.54 5.42 -6.67
N HIS A 82 -5.03 5.15 -7.87
CA HIS A 82 -3.61 5.34 -8.23
C HIS A 82 -3.13 6.78 -7.99
N SER A 83 -3.92 7.79 -8.38
CA SER A 83 -3.56 9.20 -8.20
C SER A 83 -3.36 9.54 -6.73
N LEU A 84 -4.25 9.06 -5.86
CA LEU A 84 -4.13 9.25 -4.42
C LEU A 84 -2.86 8.58 -3.86
N LEU A 85 -2.55 7.36 -4.30
CA LEU A 85 -1.31 6.69 -3.89
C LEU A 85 -0.08 7.51 -4.27
N HIS A 86 -0.02 8.06 -5.49
CA HIS A 86 1.08 8.91 -5.94
C HIS A 86 1.21 10.19 -5.12
N GLU A 87 0.09 10.87 -4.83
CA GLU A 87 0.07 12.04 -3.94
C GLU A 87 0.62 11.72 -2.53
N LEU A 88 0.20 10.57 -1.97
CA LEU A 88 0.66 10.15 -0.65
C LEU A 88 2.14 9.74 -0.65
N ARG A 89 2.65 9.11 -1.71
CA ARG A 89 4.08 8.80 -1.83
C ARG A 89 4.94 10.05 -1.77
N GLU A 90 4.55 11.10 -2.48
CA GLU A 90 5.22 12.41 -2.43
C GLU A 90 5.16 13.00 -1.02
N LYS A 91 3.99 12.97 -0.38
CA LYS A 91 3.79 13.43 1.01
C LYS A 91 4.74 12.73 2.00
N TYR A 92 4.92 11.42 1.86
CA TYR A 92 5.72 10.60 2.77
C TYR A 92 7.18 10.41 2.31
N GLY A 93 7.59 11.04 1.19
CA GLY A 93 8.96 11.00 0.69
C GLY A 93 9.39 9.64 0.10
N ILE A 94 8.43 8.82 -0.34
CA ILE A 94 8.67 7.50 -0.92
C ILE A 94 8.94 7.65 -2.41
N LYS A 95 10.22 7.66 -2.80
CA LYS A 95 10.63 7.85 -4.20
C LYS A 95 10.45 6.57 -5.02
N HIS A 96 9.93 6.69 -6.24
CA HIS A 96 10.16 5.68 -7.26
C HIS A 96 11.65 5.61 -7.57
N LYS A 97 12.26 4.44 -7.38
CA LYS A 97 13.46 4.12 -8.15
C LYS A 97 12.99 3.95 -9.59
N ASN A 98 13.03 5.03 -10.37
CA ASN A 98 13.07 4.88 -11.82
C ASN A 98 14.23 3.91 -12.08
N ARG A 99 13.92 2.75 -12.67
CA ARG A 99 14.94 1.93 -13.32
C ARG A 99 15.60 2.86 -14.31
N ILE A 100 16.78 3.37 -13.98
CA ILE A 100 17.69 3.93 -14.98
C ILE A 100 18.05 2.71 -15.82
N ILE A 101 17.46 2.64 -17.01
CA ILE A 101 17.93 1.73 -18.05
C ILE A 101 19.17 2.43 -18.59
N ASP A 102 20.34 2.02 -18.08
CA ASP A 102 21.60 2.18 -18.80
C ASP A 102 21.72 1.07 -19.85
#